data_AF-A0A6B3GYH9-F1
#
_entry.id   AF-A0A6B3GYH9-F1
#
_cell.length_a   1.000
_cell.length_b   1.000
_cell.length_c   1.000
_cell.angle_alpha   90.00
_cell.angle_beta   90.00
_cell.angle_gamma   90.00
#
_symmetry.space_group_name_H-M   'P 1'
#
loop_
_entity.id
_entity.type
_entity.pdbx_description
1 polymer ?
#
loop_
_entity_poly.entity_id
_entity_poly.type
_entity_poly.pdbx_seq_one_letter_code
_entity_poly.pdbx_strand_id
1 'polypeptide(L)'
;MSETTTTATTTAEDLRARALKLDATDPLAGRRELFALDDGVYLDGNSLGALPVHVPARVQDVLTRQWGELRIRSWDESGWWTAPERIG
;
A
#
# COMPACT_ATOMS: atom_id res chain seq x y z
N MET A 1 -0.20 -22.85 -49.60
CA MET A 1 0.48 -21.95 -48.65
C MET A 1 -0.37 -21.96 -47.38
N SER A 2 0.03 -22.75 -46.39
CA SER A 2 -0.62 -22.78 -45.08
C SER A 2 0.48 -22.65 -44.05
N GLU A 3 0.63 -21.45 -43.51
CA GLU A 3 1.50 -21.19 -42.36
C GLU A 3 0.74 -21.61 -41.11
N THR A 4 1.14 -22.75 -40.55
CA THR A 4 0.67 -23.21 -39.25
C THR A 4 1.37 -22.37 -38.19
N THR A 5 0.70 -21.34 -37.67
CA THR A 5 1.18 -20.61 -36.48
C THR A 5 1.08 -21.54 -35.28
N THR A 6 2.19 -22.17 -34.90
CA THR A 6 2.34 -22.89 -33.64
C THR A 6 2.37 -21.88 -32.50
N THR A 7 1.26 -21.74 -31.76
CA THR A 7 1.25 -21.00 -30.50
C THR A 7 2.07 -21.77 -29.46
N ALA A 8 3.26 -21.27 -29.13
CA ALA A 8 4.08 -21.86 -28.07
C ALA A 8 3.35 -21.78 -26.72
N THR A 9 3.30 -22.89 -25.98
CA THR A 9 2.70 -22.95 -24.64
C THR A 9 3.67 -22.33 -23.63
N THR A 10 3.34 -21.16 -23.08
CA THR A 10 4.09 -20.54 -21.98
C THR A 10 4.00 -21.39 -20.72
N THR A 11 5.13 -21.72 -20.11
CA THR A 11 5.22 -22.50 -18.87
C THR A 11 5.14 -21.62 -17.63
N ALA A 12 4.93 -22.23 -16.45
CA ALA A 12 4.99 -21.51 -15.18
C ALA A 12 6.38 -20.90 -14.90
N GLU A 13 7.44 -21.55 -15.38
CA GLU A 13 8.81 -21.06 -15.26
C GLU A 13 9.03 -19.81 -16.12
N ASP A 14 8.49 -19.80 -17.34
CA ASP A 14 8.52 -18.62 -18.22
C ASP A 14 7.78 -17.43 -17.58
N LEU A 15 6.62 -17.69 -16.96
CA LEU A 15 5.86 -16.65 -16.26
C LEU A 15 6.61 -16.11 -15.04
N ARG A 16 7.26 -16.99 -14.26
CA ARG A 16 8.07 -16.58 -13.10
C ARG A 16 9.27 -15.73 -13.53
N ALA A 17 10.00 -16.14 -14.57
CA ALA A 17 11.13 -15.39 -15.10
C ALA A 17 10.69 -14.01 -15.60
N ARG A 18 9.54 -13.94 -16.28
CA ARG A 18 8.94 -12.67 -16.72
C ARG A 18 8.55 -11.78 -15.54
N ALA A 19 7.92 -12.32 -14.50
CA ALA A 19 7.54 -11.57 -13.30
C ALA A 19 8.75 -10.94 -12.62
N LEU A 20 9.80 -11.73 -12.36
CA LEU A 20 11.04 -11.23 -11.74
C LEU A 20 11.70 -10.10 -12.54
N LYS A 21 11.68 -10.19 -13.88
CA LYS A 21 12.20 -9.13 -14.75
C LYS A 21 11.39 -7.84 -14.62
N LEU A 22 10.07 -7.94 -14.52
CA LEU A 22 9.19 -6.78 -14.36
C LEU A 22 9.40 -6.13 -12.98
N ASP A 23 9.41 -6.94 -11.91
CA ASP A 23 9.64 -6.48 -10.54
C ASP A 23 10.97 -5.73 -10.41
N ALA A 24 12.04 -6.24 -11.04
CA ALA A 24 13.36 -5.61 -11.00
C ALA A 24 13.42 -4.23 -11.67
N THR A 25 12.44 -3.89 -12.51
CA THR A 25 12.38 -2.61 -13.24
C THR A 25 11.22 -1.72 -12.82
N ASP A 26 10.43 -2.13 -11.81
CA ASP A 26 9.28 -1.37 -11.34
C ASP A 26 9.73 -0.12 -10.56
N PRO A 27 9.47 1.11 -11.07
CA PRO A 27 9.81 2.34 -10.35
C PRO A 27 9.03 2.51 -9.03
N LEU A 28 7.99 1.72 -8.81
CA LEU A 28 7.17 1.74 -7.59
C LEU A 28 7.53 0.63 -6.60
N ALA A 29 8.52 -0.22 -6.86
CA ALA A 29 8.86 -1.35 -6.00
C ALA A 29 9.06 -0.93 -4.51
N GLY A 30 9.71 0.21 -4.27
CA GLY A 30 9.92 0.76 -2.92
C GLY A 30 8.63 1.20 -2.20
N ARG A 31 7.51 1.38 -2.90
CA ARG A 31 6.21 1.69 -2.26
C ARG A 31 5.69 0.52 -1.44
N ARG A 32 6.10 -0.72 -1.73
CA ARG A 32 5.73 -1.90 -0.94
C ARG A 32 6.12 -1.74 0.53
N GLU A 33 7.26 -1.11 0.82
CA GLU A 33 7.77 -0.88 2.18
C GLU A 33 6.89 0.07 3.01
N LEU A 34 5.99 0.82 2.36
CA LEU A 34 5.04 1.69 3.05
C LEU A 34 3.86 0.93 3.66
N PHE A 35 3.76 -0.39 3.43
CA PHE A 35 2.66 -1.23 3.90
C PHE A 35 3.15 -2.37 4.78
N ALA A 36 2.42 -2.63 5.85
CA ALA A 36 2.62 -3.80 6.70
C ALA A 36 2.02 -5.02 6.01
N LEU A 37 2.88 -5.77 5.32
CA LEU A 37 2.53 -6.99 4.58
C LEU A 37 3.32 -8.17 5.16
N ASP A 38 2.70 -9.33 5.18
CA ASP A 38 3.39 -10.60 5.43
C ASP A 38 3.99 -11.16 4.12
N ASP A 39 4.54 -12.38 4.18
CA ASP A 39 5.08 -13.09 3.01
C ASP A 39 3.97 -13.61 2.06
N GLY A 40 2.70 -13.36 2.38
CA GLY A 40 1.55 -13.75 1.59
C GLY A 40 1.28 -12.85 0.39
N VAL A 41 0.40 -13.32 -0.50
CA VAL A 41 -0.08 -12.58 -1.67
C VAL A 41 -1.49 -12.07 -1.37
N TYR A 42 -1.61 -10.76 -1.14
CA TYR A 42 -2.88 -10.11 -0.83
C TYR A 42 -3.50 -9.45 -2.08
N LEU A 43 -4.61 -10.01 -2.58
CA LEU A 43 -5.27 -9.58 -3.84
C LEU A 43 -6.66 -8.95 -3.64
N ASP A 44 -7.02 -8.56 -2.41
CA ASP A 44 -8.33 -7.96 -2.09
C ASP A 44 -8.22 -6.50 -1.62
N GLY A 45 -7.14 -5.82 -2.04
CA GLY A 45 -6.85 -4.42 -1.68
C GLY A 45 -7.88 -3.40 -2.19
N ASN A 46 -8.70 -3.80 -3.16
CA ASN A 46 -9.84 -3.00 -3.64
C ASN A 46 -11.01 -2.98 -2.64
N SER A 47 -11.12 -3.97 -1.78
CA SER A 47 -12.13 -4.05 -0.72
C SER A 47 -11.60 -3.41 0.55
N LEU A 48 -10.45 -3.89 1.03
CA LEU A 48 -9.76 -3.35 2.19
C LEU A 48 -8.27 -3.15 1.87
N GLY A 49 -7.83 -1.90 1.84
CA GLY A 49 -6.42 -1.59 1.59
C GLY A 49 -5.50 -2.18 2.66
N ALA A 50 -4.31 -2.64 2.24
CA ALA A 50 -3.27 -3.06 3.17
C ALA A 50 -2.91 -1.90 4.13
N LEU A 51 -2.59 -2.24 5.38
CA LEU A 51 -2.30 -1.26 6.41
C LEU A 51 -1.00 -0.49 6.09
N PRO A 52 -1.04 0.85 5.92
CA PRO A 52 0.20 1.62 5.80
C PRO A 52 0.96 1.63 7.13
N VAL A 53 2.28 1.45 7.09
CA VAL A 53 3.14 1.25 8.27
C VAL A 53 3.10 2.42 9.28
N HIS A 54 2.80 3.63 8.82
CA HIS A 54 2.76 4.83 9.66
C HIS A 54 1.42 5.01 10.41
N VAL A 55 0.36 4.33 9.99
CA VAL A 55 -1.00 4.53 10.53
C VAL A 55 -1.11 4.15 12.01
N PRO A 56 -0.55 3.01 12.49
CA PRO A 56 -0.64 2.66 13.91
C PRO A 56 -0.08 3.74 14.84
N ALA A 57 1.12 4.24 14.55
CA ALA A 57 1.74 5.30 15.33
C ALA A 57 0.92 6.60 15.29
N ARG A 58 0.36 6.94 14.12
CA ARG A 58 -0.50 8.12 13.98
C ARG A 58 -1.78 8.02 14.80
N VAL A 59 -2.44 6.86 14.78
CA VAL A 59 -3.66 6.60 15.56
C VAL A 59 -3.36 6.63 17.06
N GLN A 60 -2.25 6.01 17.49
CA GLN A 60 -1.84 6.04 18.89
C GLN A 60 -1.64 7.48 19.39
N ASP A 61 -0.97 8.32 18.61
CA ASP A 61 -0.76 9.74 18.94
C ASP A 61 -2.09 10.52 19.06
N VAL A 62 -3.05 10.25 18.17
CA VAL A 62 -4.39 10.84 18.25
C VAL A 62 -5.11 10.43 19.53
N LEU A 63 -5.07 9.14 19.89
CA LEU A 63 -5.77 8.63 21.07
C LEU A 63 -5.14 9.11 22.38
N THR A 64 -3.82 8.99 22.50
CA THR A 64 -3.10 9.20 23.76
C THR A 64 -2.87 10.68 24.04
N ARG A 65 -2.14 11.36 23.13
CA ARG A 65 -1.74 12.76 23.32
C ARG A 65 -2.85 13.72 22.94
N GLN A 66 -3.34 13.64 21.70
CA GLN A 66 -4.27 14.67 21.19
C GLN A 66 -5.61 14.60 21.93
N TRP A 67 -6.25 13.44 21.95
CA TRP A 67 -7.52 13.32 22.64
C TRP A 67 -7.34 13.21 24.16
N GLY A 68 -6.50 12.28 24.63
CA GLY A 68 -6.36 11.99 26.06
C GLY A 68 -5.81 13.15 26.89
N GLU A 69 -4.74 13.80 26.43
CA GLU A 69 -4.06 14.85 27.20
C GLU A 69 -4.57 16.25 26.85
N LEU A 70 -4.61 16.60 25.56
CA LEU A 70 -4.92 17.97 25.11
C LEU A 70 -6.44 18.25 25.10
N ARG A 71 -7.26 17.23 24.87
CA ARG A 71 -8.74 17.34 24.86
C ARG A 71 -9.20 18.42 23.88
N ILE A 72 -10.02 19.38 24.34
CA ILE A 72 -10.55 20.47 23.52
C ILE A 72 -9.45 21.31 22.86
N ARG A 73 -8.25 21.37 23.45
CA ARG A 73 -7.14 22.13 22.86
C ARG A 73 -6.65 21.53 21.55
N SER A 74 -6.91 20.25 21.28
CA SER A 74 -6.53 19.59 20.02
C SER A 74 -7.21 20.17 18.78
N TRP A 75 -8.33 20.89 18.95
CA TRP A 75 -8.93 21.64 17.84
C TRP A 75 -7.94 22.60 17.20
N ASP A 76 -7.14 23.28 18.02
CA ASP A 76 -6.11 24.22 17.59
C ASP A 76 -4.72 23.56 17.59
N GLU A 77 -4.26 23.06 18.75
CA GLU A 77 -2.89 22.55 18.95
C GLU A 77 -2.54 21.31 18.13
N SER A 78 -3.53 20.49 17.75
CA SER A 78 -3.34 19.31 16.89
C SER A 78 -3.87 19.52 15.47
N GLY A 79 -4.28 20.75 15.15
CA GLY A 79 -4.79 21.14 13.84
C GLY A 79 -6.02 20.36 13.40
N TRP A 80 -6.89 19.90 14.33
CA TRP A 80 -8.14 19.23 13.94
C TRP A 80 -9.08 20.17 13.19
N TRP A 81 -9.06 21.46 13.54
CA TRP A 81 -9.84 22.49 12.84
C TRP A 81 -9.52 22.54 11.34
N THR A 82 -8.24 22.49 10.99
CA THR A 82 -7.74 22.56 9.61
C THR A 82 -7.55 21.19 8.96
N ALA A 83 -7.92 20.09 9.64
CA ALA A 83 -7.76 18.76 9.09
C ALA A 83 -8.47 18.58 7.74
N PRO A 84 -9.75 19.01 7.55
CA PRO A 84 -10.44 18.84 6.28
C PRO A 84 -9.74 19.45 5.06
N GLU A 85 -8.85 20.44 5.25
CA GLU A 85 -8.08 21.06 4.17
C GLU A 85 -6.88 20.20 3.72
N ARG A 86 -6.46 19.23 4.55
CA ARG A 86 -5.29 18.37 4.32
C ARG A 86 -5.65 16.95 3.91
N ILE A 87 -6.84 16.49 4.29
CA ILE A 87 -7.37 15.16 3.95
C ILE A 87 -8.39 15.35 2.82
N GLY A 88 -7.91 15.19 1.59
CA GLY A 88 -8.66 15.29 0.34
C GLY A 88 -7.88 14.68 -0.80
#